data_AF-A0A382KYC2-F1
#
_entry.id   AF-A0A382KYC2-F1
#
_cell.length_a   1.000
_cell.length_b   1.000
_cell.length_c   1.000
_cell.angle_alpha   90.00
_cell.angle_beta   90.00
_cell.angle_gamma   90.00
#
_symmetry.space_group_name_H-M   'P 1'
#
loop_
_entity.id
_entity.type
_entity.pdbx_description
1 polymer ?
#
loop_
_entity_poly.entity_id
_entity_poly.type
_entity_poly.pdbx_seq_one_letter_code
_entity_poly.pdbx_strand_id
1 'polypeptide(L)' 'MATSNKDLSFEEIIDSKSQEDFRIRTHAEGPSGKIPFTEDILINEPSGNHFGLTQNAGMGWDPAELL' A
#
# COMPACT_ATOMS: atom_id res chain seq x y z
N MET A 1 -18.03 16.76 -28.34
CA MET A 1 -17.62 15.37 -28.05
C MET A 1 -18.59 14.85 -27.01
N ALA A 2 -19.51 13.95 -27.39
CA ALA A 2 -20.53 13.44 -26.48
C ALA A 2 -19.88 12.45 -25.50
N THR A 3 -20.06 12.68 -24.20
CA THR A 3 -19.70 11.72 -23.16
C THR A 3 -20.66 10.53 -23.26
N SER A 4 -20.13 9.37 -23.66
CA SER A 4 -20.86 8.12 -23.59
C SER A 4 -21.01 7.73 -22.12
N ASN A 5 -22.24 7.80 -21.60
CA ASN A 5 -22.58 7.15 -20.33
C ASN A 5 -22.55 5.65 -20.57
N LYS A 6 -21.65 4.94 -19.89
CA LYS A 6 -21.62 3.47 -19.87
C LYS A 6 -22.45 2.99 -18.68
N ASP A 7 -23.41 2.11 -18.96
CA ASP A 7 -24.04 1.29 -17.92
C ASP A 7 -23.02 0.23 -17.49
N LEU A 8 -22.33 0.48 -16.36
CA LEU A 8 -21.40 -0.46 -15.75
C LEU A 8 -22.16 -1.39 -14.80
N SER A 9 -21.86 -2.69 -14.85
CA SER A 9 -22.38 -3.62 -13.83
C SER A 9 -21.63 -3.47 -12.51
N PHE A 10 -22.22 -3.96 -11.41
CA PHE A 10 -21.55 -3.94 -10.10
C PHE A 10 -20.24 -4.73 -10.13
N GLU A 11 -20.25 -5.90 -10.75
CA GLU A 11 -19.07 -6.75 -10.93
C GLU A 11 -17.97 -6.03 -11.71
N GLU A 12 -18.30 -5.21 -12.71
CA GLU A 12 -17.30 -4.41 -13.44
C GLU A 12 -16.63 -3.34 -12.58
N ILE A 13 -17.23 -2.95 -11.46
CA ILE A 13 -16.69 -1.94 -10.54
C ILE A 13 -15.81 -2.60 -9.47
N ILE A 14 -16.23 -3.75 -8.93
CA ILE A 14 -15.56 -4.38 -7.79
C ILE A 14 -14.55 -5.45 -8.18
N ASP A 15 -14.69 -6.06 -9.35
CA ASP A 15 -13.85 -7.17 -9.76
C ASP A 15 -12.55 -6.67 -10.39
N SER A 16 -11.45 -7.32 -10.00
CA SER A 16 -10.13 -7.10 -10.60
C SER A 16 -9.90 -8.20 -11.62
N LYS A 17 -10.08 -7.85 -12.89
CA LYS A 17 -10.08 -8.79 -14.02
C LYS A 17 -8.67 -9.10 -14.53
N SER A 18 -7.66 -8.33 -14.09
CA SER A 18 -6.28 -8.49 -14.54
C SER A 18 -5.26 -8.31 -13.42
N GLN A 19 -4.08 -8.92 -13.58
CA GLN A 19 -2.94 -8.67 -12.69
C GLN A 19 -2.46 -7.20 -12.73
N GLU A 20 -2.72 -6.50 -13.84
CA GLU A 20 -2.37 -5.09 -13.97
C GLU A 20 -3.20 -4.20 -13.04
N ASP A 21 -4.37 -4.66 -12.60
CA ASP A 21 -5.23 -3.94 -11.64
C ASP A 21 -4.56 -3.83 -10.26
N PHE A 22 -3.63 -4.74 -9.96
CA PHE A 22 -2.83 -4.72 -8.72
C PHE A 22 -1.50 -3.98 -8.86
N ARG A 23 -1.19 -3.46 -10.06
CA ARG A 23 0.06 -2.74 -10.28
C ARG A 23 -0.03 -1.34 -9.68
N ILE A 24 0.72 -1.13 -8.59
CA ILE A 24 0.84 0.19 -7.97
C ILE A 24 1.55 1.14 -8.93
N ARG A 25 0.88 2.25 -9.28
CA ARG A 25 1.44 3.33 -10.09
C ARG A 25 1.99 4.41 -9.17
N THR A 26 3.31 4.56 -9.13
CA THR A 26 3.97 5.61 -8.35
C THR A 26 4.57 6.68 -9.26
N HIS A 27 4.70 7.91 -8.75
CA HIS A 27 5.36 9.00 -9.48
C HIS A 27 6.89 8.96 -9.35
N ALA A 28 7.38 8.41 -8.24
CA ALA A 28 8.79 8.23 -7.93
C ALA A 28 8.99 6.89 -7.21
N GLU A 29 10.25 6.46 -7.09
CA GLU A 29 10.60 5.35 -6.23
C GLU A 29 10.36 5.71 -4.76
N GLY A 30 9.85 4.75 -3.98
CA GLY A 30 9.71 4.90 -2.54
C GLY A 30 11.04 4.68 -1.80
N PRO A 31 11.07 4.94 -0.48
CA PRO A 31 12.19 4.55 0.37
C PRO A 31 12.52 3.07 0.18
N SER A 32 13.78 2.77 -0.13
CA SER A 32 14.26 1.39 -0.26
C SER A 32 14.51 0.78 1.12
N GLY A 33 14.38 -0.54 1.23
CA GLY A 33 14.66 -1.28 2.46
C GLY A 33 13.43 -1.98 3.03
N LYS A 34 13.54 -2.40 4.30
CA LYS A 34 12.49 -3.12 5.03
C LYS A 34 12.54 -2.72 6.50
N ILE A 35 11.37 -2.52 7.08
CA ILE A 35 11.23 -2.38 8.53
C ILE A 35 11.53 -3.76 9.15
N PRO A 36 12.41 -3.86 10.17
CA PRO A 36 12.86 -5.13 10.73
C PRO A 36 11.81 -5.78 11.65
N PHE A 37 10.54 -5.83 11.23
CA PHE A 37 9.44 -6.41 12.00
C PHE A 37 9.80 -7.76 12.60
N THR A 38 9.53 -7.91 13.90
CA THR A 38 9.60 -9.19 14.60
C THR A 38 8.24 -9.86 14.60
N GLU A 39 8.21 -11.18 14.74
CA GLU A 39 6.96 -11.95 14.85
C GLU A 39 6.08 -11.45 16.01
N ASP A 40 6.72 -11.12 17.14
CA ASP A 40 6.04 -10.61 18.32
C ASP A 40 5.30 -9.30 18.04
N ILE A 41 5.96 -8.34 17.39
CA ILE A 41 5.33 -7.07 17.00
C ILE A 41 4.17 -7.33 16.03
N LEU A 42 4.34 -8.22 15.06
CA LEU A 42 3.28 -8.51 14.08
C LEU A 42 2.04 -9.14 14.72
N ILE A 43 2.21 -9.98 15.75
CA ILE A 43 1.11 -10.71 16.39
C ILE A 43 0.45 -9.87 17.50
N ASN A 44 1.24 -9.18 18.31
CA ASN A 44 0.79 -8.61 19.58
C ASN A 44 0.57 -7.09 19.55
N GLU A 45 1.21 -6.36 18.64
CA GLU A 45 1.05 -4.91 18.57
C GLU A 45 -0.17 -4.51 17.72
N PRO A 46 -0.84 -3.39 18.07
CA PRO A 46 -1.94 -2.88 17.26
C PRO A 46 -1.42 -2.46 15.87
N SER A 47 -2.28 -2.61 14.85
CA SER A 47 -1.96 -2.24 13.47
C SER A 47 -1.51 -0.78 13.31
N GLY A 48 -1.94 0.12 14.21
CA GLY A 48 -1.50 1.51 14.25
C GLY A 48 0.02 1.65 14.46
N ASN A 49 0.65 0.74 15.21
CA ASN A 49 2.10 0.76 15.42
C ASN A 49 2.85 0.35 14.15
N HIS A 50 2.37 -0.69 13.43
CA HIS A 50 2.95 -1.09 12.15
C HIS A 50 2.83 0.01 11.10
N PHE A 51 1.66 0.66 11.06
CA PHE A 51 1.41 1.77 10.14
C PHE A 51 2.26 2.99 10.49
N GLY A 52 2.45 3.30 11.78
CA GLY A 52 3.35 4.34 12.24
C GLY A 52 4.79 4.15 11.75
N LEU A 53 5.33 2.93 11.87
CA LEU A 53 6.67 2.59 11.38
C LEU A 53 6.77 2.77 9.85
N THR A 54 5.73 2.38 9.10
CA THR A 54 5.67 2.59 7.65
C THR A 54 5.66 4.07 7.27
N GLN A 55 4.94 4.91 8.03
CA GLN A 55 4.95 6.35 7.82
C GLN A 55 6.31 6.98 8.17
N ASN A 56 6.98 6.53 9.23
CA ASN A 56 8.33 6.98 9.56
C ASN A 56 9.33 6.72 8.43
N ALA A 57 9.30 5.51 7.85
CA ALA A 57 10.08 5.20 6.64
C ALA A 57 9.69 6.11 5.47
N GLY A 58 8.38 6.33 5.25
CA GLY A 58 7.86 7.25 4.23
C GLY A 58 8.30 8.71 4.40
N MET A 59 8.59 9.14 5.63
CA MET A 59 9.16 10.46 5.95
C MET A 59 10.68 10.54 5.73
N GLY A 60 11.32 9.43 5.34
CA GLY A 60 12.74 9.36 5.01
C GLY A 60 13.65 8.89 6.13
N TRP A 61 13.11 8.34 7.22
CA TRP A 61 13.93 7.69 8.24
C TRP A 61 14.41 6.32 7.73
N ASP A 62 15.59 5.88 8.17
CA ASP A 62 16.15 4.59 7.75
C ASP A 62 15.25 3.45 8.26
N PRO A 63 14.63 2.65 7.38
CA PRO A 63 13.75 1.56 7.79
C PRO A 63 14.42 0.55 8.72
N ALA A 64 15.73 0.34 8.61
CA ALA A 64 16.47 -0.63 9.41
C ALA A 64 16.63 -0.23 10.88
N GLU A 65 16.41 1.03 11.22
CA GLU A 65 16.66 1.63 12.55
C GLU A 65 15.37 2.04 13.27
N LEU A 66 14.20 1.57 12.82
CA LEU A 66 12.90 1.98 13.36
C LEU A 66 12.40 1.16 14.56
N LEU A 67 13.08 0.06 14.90
CA LEU A 67 12.78 -0.80 16.05
C LEU A 67 13.93 -0.75 17.06
#